data_AF-A0A562KBU8-F1
#
_entry.id   AF-A0A562KBU8-F1
#
_cell.length_a   1.000
_cell.length_b   1.000
_cell.length_c   1.000
_cell.angle_alpha   90.00
_cell.angle_beta   90.00
_cell.angle_gamma   90.00
#
_symmetry.space_group_name_H-M   'P 1'
#
loop_
_entity.id
_entity.type
_entity.pdbx_description
1 polymer ?
#
loop_
_entity_poly.entity_id
_entity_poly.type
_entity_poly.pdbx_seq_one_letter_code
_entity_poly.pdbx_strand_id
1 'polypeptide(L)' 'MSNTSKILVTIGIIIGFIFFFGLLTASRSSSGNKTPGIFGIILLVGMIAGIKAVWKKEKDNDDNHQLDKK' A
#
# COMPACT_ATOMS: atom_id res chain seq x y z
N MET A 1 -14.55 -6.05 -4.93
CA MET A 1 -14.69 -4.57 -4.91
C MET A 1 -14.69 -4.02 -6.33
N SER A 2 -15.53 -3.01 -6.62
CA SER A 2 -15.62 -2.40 -7.95
C SER A 2 -14.31 -1.71 -8.36
N ASN A 3 -14.04 -1.62 -9.66
CA ASN A 3 -12.84 -0.96 -10.19
C ASN A 3 -12.78 0.53 -9.78
N THR A 4 -13.93 1.21 -9.80
CA THR A 4 -14.05 2.61 -9.38
C THR A 4 -13.67 2.80 -7.92
N SER A 5 -14.11 1.91 -7.03
CA SER A 5 -13.72 1.95 -5.62
C SER A 5 -12.23 1.70 -5.43
N LYS A 6 -11.61 0.78 -6.18
CA LYS A 6 -10.15 0.52 -6.11
C LYS A 6 -9.35 1.75 -6.51
N ILE A 7 -9.79 2.46 -7.54
CA ILE A 7 -9.18 3.71 -7.99
C ILE A 7 -9.29 4.78 -6.89
N LEU A 8 -10.47 4.97 -6.32
CA LEU A 8 -10.69 5.95 -5.25
C LEU A 8 -9.80 5.70 -4.02
N VAL A 9 -9.69 4.43 -3.60
CA VAL A 9 -8.82 4.03 -2.47
C VAL A 9 -7.34 4.25 -2.81
N THR A 10 -6.92 3.94 -4.04
CA THR A 10 -5.53 4.17 -4.48
C THR A 10 -5.17 5.65 -4.44
N ILE A 11 -6.06 6.53 -4.89
CA ILE A 11 -5.90 7.99 -4.80
C ILE A 11 -5.77 8.42 -3.33
N GLY A 12 -6.62 7.89 -2.45
CA GLY A 12 -6.54 8.15 -1.01
C GLY A 12 -5.20 7.73 -0.40
N ILE A 13 -4.67 6.57 -0.78
CA ILE A 13 -3.34 6.09 -0.35
C ILE A 13 -2.23 7.06 -0.81
N ILE A 14 -2.28 7.55 -2.05
CA ILE A 14 -1.28 8.49 -2.58
C ILE A 14 -1.33 9.82 -1.83
N ILE A 15 -2.53 10.36 -1.60
CA ILE A 15 -2.70 11.62 -0.84
C ILE A 15 -2.17 11.45 0.59
N GLY A 16 -2.52 10.34 1.25
CA GLY A 16 -2.01 10.01 2.58
C GLY A 16 -0.47 9.90 2.59
N PHE A 17 0.11 9.21 1.60
CA PHE A 17 1.56 9.09 1.48
C PHE A 17 2.23 10.44 1.35
N ILE A 18 1.75 11.33 0.48
CA ILE A 18 2.33 12.68 0.31
C ILE A 18 2.27 13.46 1.63
N PHE A 19 1.16 13.37 2.37
CA PHE A 19 1.01 14.04 3.65
C PHE A 19 2.03 13.53 4.69
N PHE A 20 2.11 12.22 4.89
CA PHE A 20 3.05 11.62 5.86
C PHE A 20 4.51 11.82 5.45
N PHE A 21 4.81 11.67 4.16
CA PHE A 21 6.16 11.86 3.64
C PHE A 21 6.59 13.33 3.74
N GLY A 22 5.68 14.27 3.48
CA GLY A 22 5.90 15.70 3.67
C GLY A 22 6.17 16.04 5.14
N LEU A 23 5.37 15.50 6.07
CA LEU A 23 5.55 15.69 7.51
C LEU A 23 6.91 15.16 8.00
N LEU A 24 7.28 13.94 7.58
CA LEU A 24 8.58 13.34 7.92
C LEU A 24 9.76 14.09 7.33
N THR A 25 9.62 14.62 6.11
CA THR A 25 10.67 15.40 5.47
C THR A 25 10.84 16.74 6.16
N ALA A 26 9.74 17.42 6.50
CA ALA A 26 9.76 18.67 7.25
C ALA A 26 10.39 18.50 8.64
N SER A 27 10.01 17.44 9.37
CA SER A 27 10.57 17.17 10.70
C SER A 27 12.06 16.85 10.66
N ARG A 28 12.54 16.14 9.64
CA ARG A 28 13.98 15.84 9.48
C ARG A 28 14.80 17.02 9.00
N SER A 29 14.22 17.87 8.15
CA SER A 29 14.91 19.05 7.63
C SER A 29 15.26 20.02 8.77
N SER A 30 14.46 20.04 9.84
CA SER A 30 14.77 20.78 11.08
C SER A 30 15.98 20.22 11.86
N SER A 31 16.39 18.98 11.63
CA SER A 31 17.55 18.33 12.27
C SER A 31 18.79 18.29 11.36
N GLY A 32 18.81 19.06 10.27
CA GLY A 32 19.96 19.17 9.35
C GLY A 32 20.08 18.05 8.31
N ASN A 33 19.17 17.07 8.32
CA ASN A 33 19.15 15.96 7.36
C ASN A 33 18.17 16.25 6.22
N LYS A 34 18.69 16.35 4.99
CA LYS A 34 17.88 16.69 3.79
C LYS A 34 17.04 15.53 3.23
N THR A 35 17.21 14.31 3.74
CA THR A 35 16.57 13.10 3.18
C THR A 35 15.83 12.31 4.26
N PRO A 36 14.60 11.82 3.97
CA PRO A 36 13.77 11.07 4.93
C PRO A 36 14.33 9.69 5.38
N GLY A 37 15.51 9.27 4.89
CA GLY A 37 16.25 8.08 5.33
C GLY A 37 15.40 6.82 5.45
N ILE A 38 15.71 5.95 6.41
CA ILE A 38 15.06 4.64 6.53
C ILE A 38 13.55 4.72 6.73
N PHE A 39 13.04 5.75 7.42
CA PHE A 39 11.60 5.94 7.60
C PHE A 39 10.90 6.30 6.28
N GLY A 40 11.53 7.09 5.41
CA GLY A 40 11.02 7.35 4.06
C GLY A 40 10.93 6.08 3.22
N ILE A 41 11.92 5.19 3.34
CA ILE A 41 11.92 3.90 2.64
C ILE A 41 10.79 2.99 3.15
N ILE A 42 10.62 2.89 4.47
CA ILE A 42 9.54 2.09 5.07
C ILE A 42 8.17 2.59 4.61
N LEU A 43 7.96 3.90 4.57
CA LEU A 43 6.72 4.50 4.11
C LEU A 43 6.46 4.22 2.62
N LEU A 44 7.51 4.27 1.79
CA LEU A 44 7.43 3.95 0.37
C LEU A 44 7.06 2.47 0.15
N VAL A 45 7.73 1.56 0.86
CA VAL A 45 7.44 0.12 0.80
C VAL A 45 6.03 -0.17 1.28
N GLY A 46 5.58 0.49 2.36
CA GLY A 46 4.22 0.41 2.87
C GLY A 46 3.18 0.90 1.85
N MET A 47 3.43 2.02 1.16
CA MET A 47 2.58 2.52 0.08
C MET A 47 2.46 1.50 -1.05
N ILE A 48 3.59 0.97 -1.54
CA ILE A 48 3.60 -0.02 -2.62
C ILE A 48 2.85 -1.29 -2.22
N ALA A 49 3.07 -1.79 -1.01
CA ALA A 49 2.38 -2.97 -0.48
C ALA A 49 0.87 -2.71 -0.33
N GLY A 50 0.48 -1.54 0.16
CA GLY A 50 -0.91 -1.11 0.31
C GLY A 50 -1.64 -1.04 -1.04
N ILE A 51 -1.04 -0.40 -2.04
CA ILE A 51 -1.58 -0.36 -3.41
C ILE A 51 -1.69 -1.80 -3.94
N LYS A 52 -0.62 -2.60 -3.83
CA LYS A 52 -0.63 -4.00 -4.29
C LYS A 52 -1.75 -4.81 -3.64
N ALA A 53 -2.05 -4.58 -2.36
CA ALA A 53 -3.13 -5.24 -1.65
C ALA A 53 -4.52 -4.86 -2.19
N VAL A 54 -4.77 -3.57 -2.47
CA VAL A 54 -6.03 -3.08 -3.07
C VAL A 54 -6.28 -3.71 -4.44
N TRP A 55 -5.23 -3.87 -5.22
CA TRP A 55 -5.31 -4.44 -6.57
C TRP A 55 -5.20 -5.96 -6.60
N LYS A 56 -4.91 -6.61 -5.47
CA LYS A 56 -4.86 -8.07 -5.37
C LYS A 56 -6.21 -8.64 -5.80
N LYS A 57 -6.16 -9.58 -6.76
CA LYS A 57 -7.34 -10.36 -7.12
C LYS A 57 -7.52 -11.43 -6.06
N GLU A 58 -8.75 -11.63 -5.62
CA GLU A 58 -9.08 -12.80 -4.82
C GLU A 58 -8.81 -14.04 -5.69
N LYS A 59 -8.14 -15.04 -5.11
CA LYS A 59 -8.12 -16.35 -5.74
C LYS A 59 -9.52 -16.90 -5.55
N ASP A 60 -10.18 -17.26 -6.64
CA ASP A 60 -11.31 -18.18 -6.54
C ASP A 60 -10.78 -19.43 -5.86
N ASN A 61 -11.34 -19.74 -4.69
CA ASN A 61 -11.24 -21.08 -4.12
C ASN A 61 -12.13 -21.98 -4.98
N ASP A 62 -11.63 -22.36 -6.15
CA ASP A 62 -12.15 -23.50 -6.88
C ASP A 62 -11.60 -24.77 -6.21
N ASP A 63 -11.97 -24.95 -4.93
CA ASP A 63 -11.70 -26.16 -4.16
C ASP A 63 -12.65 -27.25 -4.66
N ASN A 64 -12.45 -27.68 -5.91
CA ASN A 64 -12.97 -28.93 -6.44
C ASN A 64 -12.18 -30.11 -5.83
N HIS A 65 -12.11 -30.16 -4.51
CA HIS A 65 -11.71 -31.38 -3.79
C HIS A 65 -12.89 -32.36 -3.88
N GLN A 66 -13.06 -32.97 -5.06
CA GLN A 66 -13.76 -34.24 -5.15
C GLN A 66 -12.94 -35.24 -4.34
N LEU A 67 -13.35 -35.46 -3.10
CA LEU A 67 -12.90 -36.58 -2.31
C LEU A 67 -13.44 -37.83 -3.03
N ASP A 68 -12.60 -38.41 -3.90
CA ASP A 68 -12.83 -39.71 -4.50
C ASP A 68 -12.95 -40.74 -3.37
N LYS A 69 -14.19 -40.99 -2.93
CA LYS A 69 -14.54 -42.10 -2.06
C LYS A 69 -15.00 -43.23 -2.96
N LYS A 70 -14.06 -44.14 -3.21
CA LYS A 70 -14.27 -45.44 -3.84
C LYS A 70 -14.92 -46.44 -2.89
#